data_AF-A0A517M610-F1
#
_entry.id   AF-A0A517M610-F1
#
_cell.length_a   1.000
_cell.length_b   1.000
_cell.length_c   1.000
_cell.angle_alpha   90.00
_cell.angle_beta   90.00
_cell.angle_gamma   90.00
#
_symmetry.space_group_name_H-M   'P 1'
#
loop_
_entity.id
_entity.type
_entity.pdbx_description
1 polymer ?
#
loop_
_entity_poly.entity_id
_entity_poly.type
_entity_poly.pdbx_seq_one_letter_code
_entity_poly.pdbx_strand_id
1 'polypeptide(L)'
;MRLALRTAATLMLSFALGLPEASVSAQQTLPASAEPEPISLSGLVVQSYPPKPTMIESMASARRGVCAHLRASPVCQLLDGLLRPLSALTGGMIPGEKMPLPGEQEQPGPEGTAAQVKAVEMQAPQRQAAVAQLQGLDVRYYPEAEATLISALRADSSVCVRLEAAKTIATLPVCTPPLIKALQVCIAGTDVDGNPGELVPAVREQATVALNHCECCSPNLAAPANQRPEYPESRVVPATAFASTATTIPPGAPYSMAPPIAPGGPAHAVFTQPVPSAPATSKPVALPAVKSKPGNLMDVFRAATQ
;
A
#
# COMPACT_ATOMS: atom_id res chain seq x y z
N MET A 1 43.79 -0.27 -0.93
CA MET A 1 44.25 1.03 -1.47
C MET A 1 44.11 1.12 -3.01
N ARG A 2 42.93 0.81 -3.59
CA ARG A 2 42.66 0.98 -5.03
C ARG A 2 41.34 1.72 -5.31
N LEU A 3 40.82 2.44 -4.31
CA LEU A 3 39.53 3.14 -4.37
C LEU A 3 39.66 4.67 -4.43
N ALA A 4 40.88 5.20 -4.42
CA ALA A 4 41.13 6.65 -4.33
C ALA A 4 41.47 7.34 -5.67
N LEU A 5 41.48 6.62 -6.80
CA LEU A 5 41.96 7.16 -8.08
C LEU A 5 40.89 7.32 -9.18
N ARG A 6 39.61 7.01 -8.90
CA ARG A 6 38.53 7.10 -9.91
C ARG A 6 37.60 8.30 -9.75
N THR A 7 37.75 9.11 -8.70
CA THR A 7 36.87 10.27 -8.44
C THR A 7 37.36 11.58 -9.05
N ALA A 8 38.54 11.64 -9.66
CA ALA A 8 39.08 12.88 -10.21
C ALA A 8 38.78 13.14 -11.70
N ALA A 9 38.28 12.14 -12.44
CA ALA A 9 38.16 12.25 -13.90
C ALA A 9 36.75 12.66 -14.41
N THR A 10 35.73 12.68 -13.56
CA THR A 10 34.33 12.91 -13.98
C THR A 10 33.77 14.28 -13.60
N LEU A 11 34.61 15.19 -13.09
CA LEU A 11 34.18 16.53 -12.64
C LEU A 11 34.57 17.67 -13.59
N MET A 12 35.12 17.36 -14.78
CA MET A 12 35.59 18.36 -15.75
C MET A 12 34.91 18.29 -17.13
N LEU A 13 33.83 17.52 -17.29
CA LEU A 13 33.20 17.31 -18.61
C LEU A 13 31.68 17.54 -18.64
N SER A 14 31.15 18.47 -17.85
CA SER A 14 29.71 18.84 -17.90
C SER A 14 29.45 20.34 -18.03
N PHE A 15 30.47 21.16 -18.29
CA PHE A 15 30.33 22.62 -18.38
C PHE A 15 30.19 23.19 -19.81
N ALA A 16 29.98 22.34 -20.83
CA ALA A 16 30.14 22.74 -22.23
C ALA A 16 28.97 22.40 -23.17
N LEU A 17 27.74 22.26 -22.67
CA LEU A 17 26.56 22.23 -23.55
C LEU A 17 25.54 23.24 -23.06
N GLY A 18 25.60 24.42 -23.68
CA GLY A 18 24.64 25.50 -23.52
C GLY A 18 23.23 25.05 -23.86
N LEU A 19 22.32 25.25 -22.92
CA LEU A 19 20.88 25.18 -23.14
C LEU A 19 20.37 26.61 -23.35
N PRO A 20 19.57 26.85 -24.42
CA PRO A 20 18.99 28.16 -24.68
C PRO A 20 17.94 28.52 -23.62
N GLU A 21 18.00 29.75 -23.13
CA GLU A 21 16.92 30.40 -22.39
C GLU A 21 15.64 30.39 -23.23
N ALA A 22 14.70 29.51 -22.88
CA ALA A 22 13.32 29.64 -23.31
C ALA A 22 12.58 30.52 -22.29
N SER A 23 12.57 31.83 -22.56
CA SER A 23 11.71 32.79 -21.90
C SER A 23 10.24 32.48 -22.22
N VAL A 24 9.58 31.68 -21.38
CA VAL A 24 8.12 31.51 -21.46
C VAL A 24 7.46 32.68 -20.74
N SER A 25 7.11 33.69 -21.51
CA SER A 25 6.21 34.77 -21.09
C SER A 25 4.78 34.21 -21.10
N ALA A 26 4.25 33.89 -19.92
CA ALA A 26 2.83 33.58 -19.77
C ALA A 26 2.04 34.91 -19.79
N GLN A 27 1.61 35.34 -20.97
CA GLN A 27 0.55 36.34 -21.11
C GLN A 27 -0.76 35.71 -20.62
N GLN A 28 -1.22 36.19 -19.47
CA GLN A 28 -2.52 35.87 -18.91
C GLN A 28 -3.57 36.68 -19.69
N THR A 29 -4.13 36.09 -20.75
CA THR A 29 -5.31 36.62 -21.44
C THR A 29 -6.52 36.54 -20.51
N LEU A 30 -6.94 37.71 -20.01
CA LEU A 30 -8.21 37.94 -19.34
C LEU A 30 -9.36 37.66 -20.31
N PRO A 31 -10.33 36.78 -19.98
CA PRO A 31 -11.55 36.67 -20.76
C PRO A 31 -12.42 37.91 -20.55
N ALA A 32 -12.92 38.40 -21.67
CA ALA A 32 -13.74 39.58 -21.82
C ALA A 32 -15.05 39.49 -21.02
N SER A 33 -15.40 40.67 -20.49
CA SER A 33 -16.64 41.04 -19.84
C SER A 33 -17.88 40.52 -20.58
N ALA A 34 -18.63 39.61 -19.94
CA ALA A 34 -20.00 39.28 -20.30
C ALA A 34 -20.96 40.08 -19.39
N GLU A 35 -22.01 40.60 -20.00
CA GLU A 35 -23.05 41.44 -19.40
C GLU A 35 -23.78 40.77 -18.22
N PRO A 36 -24.23 41.55 -17.22
CA PRO A 36 -25.02 41.05 -16.11
C PRO A 36 -26.48 40.79 -16.52
N GLU A 37 -26.83 39.52 -16.65
CA GLU A 37 -28.22 39.04 -16.69
C GLU A 37 -28.93 39.31 -15.34
N PRO A 38 -30.25 39.59 -15.35
CA PRO A 38 -31.01 39.91 -14.15
C PRO A 38 -31.10 38.72 -13.18
N ILE A 39 -30.64 38.96 -11.96
CA ILE A 39 -30.62 38.01 -10.84
C ILE A 39 -32.06 37.64 -10.47
N SER A 40 -32.47 36.42 -10.84
CA SER A 40 -33.71 35.81 -10.36
C SER A 40 -33.55 35.40 -8.89
N LEU A 41 -34.23 36.14 -8.01
CA LEU A 41 -34.14 36.09 -6.55
C LEU A 41 -35.04 34.98 -5.98
N SER A 42 -34.88 33.74 -6.46
CA SER A 42 -35.69 32.59 -6.03
C SER A 42 -34.82 31.34 -5.93
N GLY A 43 -34.07 31.23 -4.84
CA GLY A 43 -33.22 30.06 -4.60
C GLY A 43 -32.25 30.24 -3.46
N LEU A 44 -32.73 30.61 -2.26
CA LEU A 44 -31.93 30.66 -1.05
C LEU A 44 -31.68 29.21 -0.60
N VAL A 45 -30.76 28.52 -1.28
CA VAL A 45 -30.21 27.25 -0.81
C VAL A 45 -29.45 27.60 0.47
N VAL A 46 -30.01 27.21 1.61
CA VAL A 46 -29.32 27.25 2.90
C VAL A 46 -28.08 26.38 2.73
N GLN A 47 -26.94 27.02 2.47
CA GLN A 47 -25.65 26.37 2.45
C GLN A 47 -25.38 25.91 3.88
N SER A 48 -25.81 24.68 4.17
CA SER A 48 -25.57 24.00 5.43
C SER A 48 -24.07 23.86 5.57
N TYR A 49 -23.47 24.73 6.39
CA TYR A 49 -22.08 24.59 6.76
C TYR A 49 -21.95 23.24 7.47
N PRO A 50 -21.02 22.36 7.05
CA PRO A 50 -20.82 21.12 7.75
C PRO A 50 -20.51 21.45 9.22
N PRO A 51 -21.14 20.73 10.18
CA PRO A 51 -20.87 20.96 11.59
C PRO A 51 -19.36 20.84 11.82
N LYS A 52 -18.80 21.76 12.60
CA LYS A 52 -17.37 21.72 12.96
C LYS A 52 -17.10 20.35 13.60
N PRO A 53 -16.08 19.61 13.15
CA PRO A 53 -15.77 18.31 13.71
C PRO A 53 -15.54 18.48 15.21
N THR A 54 -16.17 17.63 16.00
CA THR A 54 -15.94 17.63 17.45
C THR A 54 -14.47 17.30 17.73
N MET A 55 -13.91 17.70 18.88
CA MET A 55 -12.52 17.37 19.21
C MET A 55 -12.23 15.87 19.12
N ILE A 56 -13.23 15.03 19.41
CA ILE A 56 -13.14 13.56 19.29
C ILE A 56 -12.96 13.16 17.81
N GLU A 57 -13.72 13.75 16.91
CA GLU A 57 -13.71 13.46 15.48
C GLU A 57 -12.42 13.97 14.81
N SER A 58 -11.94 15.13 15.26
CA SER A 58 -10.61 15.66 14.90
C SER A 58 -9.50 14.69 15.31
N MET A 59 -9.49 14.19 16.54
CA MET A 59 -8.50 13.21 16.99
C MET A 59 -8.62 11.87 16.25
N ALA A 60 -9.83 11.42 15.91
CA ALA A 60 -10.05 10.22 15.11
C ALA A 60 -9.56 10.40 13.66
N SER A 61 -9.68 11.60 13.08
CA SER A 61 -9.11 11.91 11.76
C SER A 61 -7.58 11.99 11.80
N ALA A 62 -7.00 12.58 12.86
CA ALA A 62 -5.56 12.64 13.07
C ALA A 62 -4.94 11.24 13.23
N ARG A 63 -5.63 10.32 13.92
CA ARG A 63 -5.21 8.90 14.00
C ARG A 63 -5.13 8.20 12.65
N ARG A 64 -5.94 8.62 11.66
CA ARG A 64 -5.98 7.99 10.32
C ARG A 64 -4.79 8.39 9.44
N GLY A 65 -4.35 9.65 9.52
CA GLY A 65 -3.20 10.17 8.77
C GLY A 65 -1.83 9.87 9.39
N VAL A 66 -1.82 9.38 10.62
CA VAL A 66 -0.59 9.12 11.37
C VAL A 66 -0.02 7.74 11.02
N CYS A 67 1.24 7.72 10.59
CA CYS A 67 1.94 6.53 10.09
C CYS A 67 1.78 5.30 11.00
N ALA A 68 1.81 4.11 10.42
CA ALA A 68 1.72 2.82 11.11
C ALA A 68 2.68 2.71 12.31
N HIS A 69 3.82 3.39 12.29
CA HIS A 69 4.75 3.48 13.41
C HIS A 69 4.15 4.08 14.69
N LEU A 70 3.31 5.10 14.57
CA LEU A 70 2.65 5.71 15.72
C LEU A 70 1.49 4.85 16.21
N ARG A 71 0.75 4.17 15.32
CA ARG A 71 -0.21 3.12 15.72
C ARG A 71 0.48 1.95 16.42
N ALA A 72 1.69 1.60 16.00
CA ALA A 72 2.51 0.57 16.63
C ALA A 72 3.18 1.05 17.94
N SER A 73 3.05 2.32 18.31
CA SER A 73 3.64 2.82 19.56
C SER A 73 2.99 2.12 20.77
N PRO A 74 3.75 1.82 21.83
CA PRO A 74 3.21 1.22 23.06
C PRO A 74 2.06 2.03 23.66
N VAL A 75 2.09 3.35 23.47
CA VAL A 75 1.04 4.27 23.94
C VAL A 75 -0.26 4.06 23.17
N CYS A 76 -0.21 3.93 21.84
CA CYS A 76 -1.41 3.64 21.05
C CYS A 76 -1.96 2.23 21.33
N GLN A 77 -1.10 1.23 21.47
CA GLN A 77 -1.53 -0.13 21.85
C GLN A 77 -2.20 -0.16 23.23
N LEU A 78 -1.66 0.59 24.20
CA LEU A 78 -2.25 0.72 25.53
C LEU A 78 -3.60 1.45 25.46
N LEU A 79 -3.70 2.56 24.72
CA LEU A 79 -4.96 3.27 24.54
C LEU A 79 -6.02 2.41 23.86
N ASP A 80 -5.67 1.64 22.83
CA ASP A 80 -6.61 0.75 22.17
C ASP A 80 -7.03 -0.41 23.09
N GLY A 81 -6.11 -0.92 23.91
CA GLY A 81 -6.38 -1.89 24.97
C GLY A 81 -7.33 -1.36 26.05
N LEU A 82 -7.22 -0.09 26.43
CA LEU A 82 -8.10 0.58 27.39
C LEU A 82 -9.46 0.95 26.79
N LEU A 83 -9.49 1.37 25.52
CA LEU A 83 -10.73 1.80 24.86
C LEU A 83 -11.62 0.62 24.47
N ARG A 84 -11.07 -0.58 24.22
CA ARG A 84 -11.86 -1.79 23.91
C ARG A 84 -12.87 -2.18 25.01
N PRO A 85 -12.49 -2.38 26.29
CA PRO A 85 -13.45 -2.72 27.32
C PRO A 85 -14.43 -1.58 27.59
N LEU A 86 -13.99 -0.32 27.46
CA LEU A 86 -14.89 0.83 27.58
C LEU A 86 -15.91 0.90 26.43
N SER A 87 -15.51 0.60 25.20
CA SER A 87 -16.44 0.51 24.07
C SER A 87 -17.46 -0.61 24.29
N ALA A 88 -17.04 -1.76 24.82
CA ALA A 88 -17.95 -2.85 25.19
C ALA A 88 -18.91 -2.47 26.33
N LEU A 89 -18.41 -1.87 27.41
CA LEU A 89 -19.21 -1.44 28.58
C LEU A 89 -20.20 -0.33 28.24
N THR A 90 -19.82 0.58 27.35
CA THR A 90 -20.68 1.70 26.94
C THR A 90 -21.65 1.33 25.81
N GLY A 91 -21.78 0.04 25.48
CA GLY A 91 -22.66 -0.43 24.41
C GLY A 91 -22.29 0.15 23.03
N GLY A 92 -21.01 0.48 22.82
CA GLY A 92 -20.51 1.11 21.60
C GLY A 92 -20.72 2.63 21.53
N MET A 93 -21.06 3.32 22.63
CA MET A 93 -21.10 4.79 22.66
C MET A 93 -19.73 5.41 22.37
N ILE A 94 -18.64 4.75 22.76
CA ILE A 94 -17.31 5.07 22.24
C ILE A 94 -17.16 4.32 20.92
N PRO A 95 -17.20 5.01 19.77
CA PRO A 95 -17.14 4.36 18.47
C PRO A 95 -15.76 3.72 18.32
N GLY A 96 -15.72 2.39 18.39
CA GLY A 96 -14.61 1.66 17.80
C GLY A 96 -14.56 1.93 16.30
N GLU A 97 -13.39 1.83 15.67
CA GLU A 97 -13.29 1.80 14.21
C GLU A 97 -14.11 0.62 13.69
N LYS A 98 -15.38 0.87 13.33
CA LYS A 98 -16.24 -0.12 12.69
C LYS A 98 -15.68 -0.36 11.29
N MET A 99 -15.32 -1.62 11.02
CA MET A 99 -15.04 -2.06 9.66
C MET A 99 -16.32 -1.86 8.84
N PRO A 100 -16.26 -1.22 7.66
CA PRO A 100 -17.43 -1.04 6.81
C PRO A 100 -18.05 -2.40 6.54
N LEU A 101 -19.37 -2.51 6.69
CA LEU A 101 -20.06 -3.75 6.33
C LEU A 101 -19.97 -3.96 4.82
N PRO A 102 -19.93 -5.21 4.31
CA PRO A 102 -19.87 -5.47 2.87
C PRO A 102 -20.99 -4.75 2.09
N GLY A 103 -22.20 -4.67 2.64
CA GLY A 103 -23.32 -3.98 2.00
C GLY A 103 -23.19 -2.44 1.92
N GLU A 104 -22.34 -1.82 2.75
CA GLU A 104 -22.06 -0.37 2.65
C GLU A 104 -21.07 -0.07 1.51
N GLN A 105 -20.22 -1.03 1.16
CA GLN A 105 -19.23 -0.88 0.08
C GLN A 105 -19.86 -0.94 -1.31
N GLU A 106 -21.00 -1.61 -1.45
CA GLU A 106 -21.73 -1.80 -2.70
C GLU A 106 -22.68 -0.63 -3.04
N GLN A 107 -22.88 0.32 -2.12
CA GLN A 107 -23.77 1.45 -2.36
C GLN A 107 -23.23 2.34 -3.49
N PRO A 108 -24.03 2.63 -4.53
CA PRO A 108 -23.57 3.52 -5.59
C PRO A 108 -23.42 4.95 -5.07
N GLY A 109 -22.35 5.63 -5.50
CA GLY A 109 -22.12 7.04 -5.21
C GLY A 109 -20.97 7.32 -4.24
N PRO A 110 -20.93 8.54 -3.67
CA PRO A 110 -19.80 8.98 -2.84
C PRO A 110 -19.70 8.20 -1.53
N GLU A 111 -20.82 7.72 -0.98
CA GLU A 111 -20.86 6.99 0.29
C GLU A 111 -20.20 5.60 0.17
N GLY A 112 -20.54 4.82 -0.87
CA GLY A 112 -19.87 3.54 -1.11
C GLY A 112 -18.40 3.70 -1.48
N THR A 113 -18.04 4.75 -2.21
CA THR A 113 -16.62 5.05 -2.50
C THR A 113 -15.84 5.34 -1.21
N ALA A 114 -16.40 6.13 -0.29
CA ALA A 114 -15.77 6.39 1.01
C ALA A 114 -15.67 5.12 1.86
N ALA A 115 -16.67 4.25 1.83
CA ALA A 115 -16.64 2.95 2.51
C ALA A 115 -15.55 2.03 1.96
N GLN A 116 -15.35 1.99 0.64
CA GLN A 116 -14.28 1.23 0.00
C GLN A 116 -12.89 1.78 0.36
N VAL A 117 -12.69 3.10 0.30
CA VAL A 117 -11.43 3.72 0.70
C VAL A 117 -11.10 3.40 2.15
N LYS A 118 -12.10 3.52 3.04
CA LYS A 118 -11.94 3.15 4.45
C LYS A 118 -11.58 1.68 4.63
N ALA A 119 -12.21 0.76 3.88
CA ALA A 119 -11.86 -0.66 3.93
C ALA A 119 -10.41 -0.92 3.49
N VAL A 120 -9.96 -0.26 2.42
CA VAL A 120 -8.57 -0.35 1.92
C VAL A 120 -7.58 0.22 2.94
N GLU A 121 -7.91 1.32 3.60
CA GLU A 121 -7.10 1.92 4.67
C GLU A 121 -7.00 0.98 5.88
N MET A 122 -8.09 0.34 6.29
CA MET A 122 -8.10 -0.62 7.40
C MET A 122 -7.25 -1.87 7.13
N GLN A 123 -7.10 -2.25 5.87
CA GLN A 123 -6.24 -3.37 5.44
C GLN A 123 -4.76 -2.97 5.24
N ALA A 124 -4.44 -1.67 5.22
CA ALA A 124 -3.07 -1.19 5.04
C ALA A 124 -2.03 -1.84 5.99
N PRO A 125 -2.27 -1.99 7.31
CA PRO A 125 -1.29 -2.64 8.19
C PRO A 125 -1.03 -4.11 7.84
N GLN A 126 -2.04 -4.83 7.34
CA GLN A 126 -1.87 -6.22 6.89
C GLN A 126 -1.02 -6.29 5.62
N ARG A 127 -1.27 -5.39 4.65
CA ARG A 127 -0.45 -5.28 3.44
C ARG A 127 0.98 -4.88 3.77
N GLN A 128 1.17 -3.96 4.71
CA GLN A 128 2.50 -3.56 5.18
C GLN A 128 3.25 -4.76 5.78
N ALA A 129 2.60 -5.53 6.65
CA ALA A 129 3.20 -6.73 7.24
C ALA A 129 3.53 -7.79 6.16
N ALA A 130 2.67 -7.96 5.16
CA ALA A 130 2.93 -8.87 4.04
C ALA A 130 4.14 -8.41 3.21
N VAL A 131 4.30 -7.11 2.96
CA VAL A 131 5.47 -6.55 2.26
C VAL A 131 6.75 -6.70 3.10
N ALA A 132 6.66 -6.53 4.41
CA ALA A 132 7.79 -6.74 5.31
C ALA A 132 8.24 -8.22 5.34
N GLN A 133 7.33 -9.18 5.16
CA GLN A 133 7.67 -10.61 5.05
C GLN A 133 8.47 -10.95 3.79
N LEU A 134 8.45 -10.10 2.76
CA LEU A 134 9.26 -10.27 1.54
C LEU A 134 10.72 -9.80 1.71
N GLN A 135 11.10 -9.38 2.92
CA GLN A 135 12.46 -8.96 3.23
C GLN A 135 13.48 -10.10 3.05
N GLY A 136 14.61 -9.78 2.40
CA GLY A 136 15.71 -10.73 2.17
C GLY A 136 15.44 -11.80 1.12
N LEU A 137 14.27 -11.77 0.46
CA LEU A 137 13.89 -12.71 -0.57
C LEU A 137 14.70 -12.45 -1.86
N ASP A 138 15.25 -13.49 -2.48
CA ASP A 138 15.98 -13.34 -3.74
C ASP A 138 15.01 -13.24 -4.92
N VAL A 139 14.73 -12.00 -5.33
CA VAL A 139 13.79 -11.67 -6.42
C VAL A 139 14.13 -12.33 -7.76
N ARG A 140 15.35 -12.83 -7.97
CA ARG A 140 15.72 -13.56 -9.19
C ARG A 140 14.93 -14.86 -9.38
N TYR A 141 14.55 -15.51 -8.28
CA TYR A 141 13.84 -16.78 -8.29
C TYR A 141 12.33 -16.64 -8.11
N TYR A 142 11.87 -15.45 -7.71
CA TYR A 142 10.46 -15.15 -7.41
C TYR A 142 10.04 -13.85 -8.08
N PRO A 143 9.88 -13.84 -9.42
CA PRO A 143 9.41 -12.66 -10.15
C PRO A 143 8.01 -12.20 -9.70
N GLU A 144 7.21 -13.09 -9.11
CA GLU A 144 5.93 -12.72 -8.48
C GLU A 144 6.11 -11.78 -7.28
N ALA A 145 7.16 -11.98 -6.48
CA ALA A 145 7.49 -11.12 -5.35
C ALA A 145 8.03 -9.76 -5.83
N GLU A 146 8.82 -9.76 -6.90
CA GLU A 146 9.29 -8.55 -7.56
C GLU A 146 8.11 -7.68 -8.04
N ALA A 147 7.17 -8.27 -8.79
CA ALA A 147 5.98 -7.57 -9.26
C ALA A 147 5.12 -7.05 -8.08
N THR A 148 5.04 -7.82 -7.00
CA THR A 148 4.34 -7.40 -5.77
C THR A 148 5.04 -6.21 -5.10
N LEU A 149 6.38 -6.19 -5.04
CA LEU A 149 7.14 -5.06 -4.49
C LEU A 149 7.01 -3.80 -5.35
N ILE A 150 7.04 -3.93 -6.68
CA ILE A 150 6.87 -2.80 -7.61
C ILE A 150 5.46 -2.22 -7.49
N SER A 151 4.42 -3.07 -7.46
CA SER A 151 3.04 -2.62 -7.28
C SER A 151 2.81 -2.02 -5.89
N ALA A 152 3.38 -2.60 -4.83
CA ALA A 152 3.33 -2.03 -3.48
C ALA A 152 4.05 -0.67 -3.40
N LEU A 153 5.16 -0.49 -4.13
CA LEU A 153 5.90 0.77 -4.18
C LEU A 153 5.18 1.87 -4.97
N ARG A 154 4.54 1.54 -6.09
CA ARG A 154 4.01 2.54 -7.05
C ARG A 154 2.50 2.69 -7.05
N ALA A 155 1.77 1.60 -6.79
CA ALA A 155 0.31 1.54 -6.96
C ALA A 155 -0.47 1.45 -5.63
N ASP A 156 0.18 1.15 -4.50
CA ASP A 156 -0.54 1.11 -3.22
C ASP A 156 -1.01 2.51 -2.82
N SER A 157 -2.28 2.62 -2.39
CA SER A 157 -2.86 3.90 -1.98
C SER A 157 -2.24 4.42 -0.68
N SER A 158 -1.77 3.53 0.20
CA SER A 158 -1.27 3.87 1.52
C SER A 158 0.23 4.17 1.52
N VAL A 159 0.57 5.35 2.02
CA VAL A 159 1.96 5.84 2.11
C VAL A 159 2.84 4.90 2.94
N CYS A 160 2.28 4.30 4.00
CA CYS A 160 3.03 3.40 4.88
C CYS A 160 3.47 2.12 4.15
N VAL A 161 2.61 1.56 3.28
CA VAL A 161 2.96 0.37 2.49
C VAL A 161 4.02 0.72 1.45
N ARG A 162 3.90 1.88 0.79
CA ARG A 162 4.93 2.35 -0.17
C ARG A 162 6.29 2.56 0.50
N LEU A 163 6.31 3.16 1.69
CA LEU A 163 7.52 3.34 2.48
C LEU A 163 8.13 1.99 2.90
N GLU A 164 7.30 1.04 3.34
CA GLU A 164 7.77 -0.29 3.70
C GLU A 164 8.33 -1.03 2.49
N ALA A 165 7.67 -0.93 1.32
CA ALA A 165 8.18 -1.51 0.08
C ALA A 165 9.58 -0.97 -0.27
N ALA A 166 9.79 0.34 -0.16
CA ALA A 166 11.10 0.95 -0.38
C ALA A 166 12.17 0.44 0.62
N LYS A 167 11.80 0.25 1.90
CA LYS A 167 12.69 -0.36 2.90
C LYS A 167 13.01 -1.81 2.57
N THR A 168 12.02 -2.62 2.22
CA THR A 168 12.19 -4.02 1.84
C THR A 168 13.13 -4.14 0.64
N ILE A 169 12.94 -3.32 -0.39
CA ILE A 169 13.81 -3.29 -1.59
C ILE A 169 15.27 -2.97 -1.23
N ALA A 170 15.50 -2.04 -0.30
CA ALA A 170 16.85 -1.71 0.17
C ALA A 170 17.57 -2.86 0.91
N THR A 171 16.86 -3.93 1.27
CA THR A 171 17.42 -5.09 1.97
C THR A 171 17.51 -6.34 1.09
N LEU A 172 17.11 -6.24 -0.18
CA LEU A 172 17.20 -7.36 -1.11
C LEU A 172 18.68 -7.68 -1.41
N PRO A 173 19.01 -8.97 -1.60
CA PRO A 173 20.36 -9.39 -1.96
C PRO A 173 20.74 -9.00 -3.40
N VAL A 174 19.74 -8.89 -4.28
CA VAL A 174 19.93 -8.56 -5.70
C VAL A 174 18.88 -7.55 -6.15
N CYS A 175 19.30 -6.61 -6.99
CA CYS A 175 18.40 -5.69 -7.68
C CYS A 175 18.28 -6.06 -9.17
N THR A 176 17.05 -6.11 -9.63
CA THR A 176 16.70 -6.39 -11.03
C THR A 176 16.46 -5.05 -11.78
N PRO A 177 16.60 -5.02 -13.11
CA PRO A 177 16.32 -3.82 -13.90
C PRO A 177 14.91 -3.21 -13.73
N PRO A 178 13.82 -3.99 -13.56
CA PRO A 178 12.50 -3.44 -13.30
C PRO A 178 12.42 -2.70 -11.96
N LEU A 179 13.01 -3.25 -10.88
CA LEU A 179 13.07 -2.59 -9.58
C LEU A 179 13.83 -1.26 -9.65
N ILE A 180 14.97 -1.23 -10.34
CA ILE A 180 15.77 0.00 -10.51
C ILE A 180 14.94 1.07 -11.22
N LYS A 181 14.23 0.71 -12.30
CA LYS A 181 13.34 1.64 -13.00
C LYS A 181 12.22 2.15 -12.11
N ALA A 182 11.57 1.27 -11.34
CA ALA A 182 10.52 1.66 -10.41
C ALA A 182 11.02 2.64 -9.34
N LEU A 183 12.21 2.41 -8.78
CA LEU A 183 12.85 3.33 -7.83
C LEU A 183 13.18 4.68 -8.48
N GLN A 184 13.72 4.70 -9.69
CA GLN A 184 14.01 5.95 -10.42
C GLN A 184 12.74 6.79 -10.66
N VAL A 185 11.64 6.15 -11.09
CA VAL A 185 10.35 6.81 -11.28
C VAL A 185 9.80 7.33 -9.95
N CYS A 186 9.90 6.54 -8.87
CA CYS A 186 9.52 6.92 -7.51
C CYS A 186 10.31 8.15 -7.03
N ILE A 187 11.62 8.20 -7.26
CA ILE A 187 12.49 9.33 -6.89
C ILE A 187 12.16 10.58 -7.73
N ALA A 188 11.91 10.40 -9.02
CA ALA A 188 11.53 11.49 -9.93
C ALA A 188 10.13 12.06 -9.60
N GLY A 189 9.25 11.25 -9.01
CA GLY A 189 7.87 11.65 -8.71
C GLY A 189 6.99 11.79 -9.95
N THR A 190 7.37 11.14 -11.06
CA THR A 190 6.65 11.20 -12.34
C THR A 190 5.59 10.10 -12.46
N ASP A 191 4.65 10.26 -13.40
CA ASP A 191 3.53 9.36 -13.70
C ASP A 191 3.73 8.58 -15.02
N VAL A 192 4.98 8.40 -15.47
CA VAL A 192 5.34 7.75 -16.75
C VAL A 192 4.81 6.31 -16.85
N ASP A 193 4.69 5.62 -15.72
CA ASP A 193 4.18 4.25 -15.59
C ASP A 193 2.64 4.17 -15.44
N GLY A 194 1.94 5.31 -15.50
CA GLY A 194 0.48 5.39 -15.31
C GLY A 194 0.02 5.31 -13.85
N ASN A 195 0.96 5.23 -12.91
CA ASN A 195 0.70 5.32 -11.48
C ASN A 195 0.87 6.77 -11.00
N PRO A 196 0.19 7.20 -9.93
CA PRO A 196 0.38 8.54 -9.39
C PRO A 196 1.85 8.77 -8.99
N GLY A 197 2.35 9.98 -9.27
CA GLY A 197 3.68 10.40 -8.85
C GLY A 197 3.82 10.43 -7.31
N GLU A 198 4.99 10.07 -6.80
CA GLU A 198 5.23 10.12 -5.35
C GLU A 198 5.33 11.56 -4.84
N LEU A 199 4.38 11.95 -3.98
CA LEU A 199 4.35 13.28 -3.36
C LEU A 199 5.09 13.33 -2.02
N VAL A 200 5.28 12.19 -1.36
CA VAL A 200 5.79 12.14 0.03
C VAL A 200 7.32 12.08 0.03
N PRO A 201 8.02 13.08 0.62
CA PRO A 201 9.49 13.14 0.58
C PRO A 201 10.14 11.95 1.30
N ALA A 202 9.56 11.47 2.40
CA ALA A 202 10.09 10.32 3.14
C ALA A 202 10.14 9.03 2.28
N VAL A 203 9.17 8.82 1.39
CA VAL A 203 9.17 7.66 0.47
C VAL A 203 10.27 7.84 -0.58
N ARG A 204 10.43 9.06 -1.11
CA ARG A 204 11.48 9.38 -2.09
C ARG A 204 12.88 9.21 -1.50
N GLU A 205 13.11 9.69 -0.29
CA GLU A 205 14.36 9.51 0.44
C GLU A 205 14.67 8.04 0.71
N GLN A 206 13.67 7.24 1.11
CA GLN A 206 13.89 5.82 1.30
C GLN A 206 14.16 5.11 -0.04
N ALA A 207 13.54 5.55 -1.13
CA ALA A 207 13.79 5.03 -2.47
C ALA A 207 15.21 5.38 -2.99
N THR A 208 15.75 6.56 -2.67
CA THR A 208 17.15 6.90 -3.01
C THR A 208 18.13 6.01 -2.24
N VAL A 209 17.87 5.72 -0.96
CA VAL A 209 18.67 4.77 -0.18
C VAL A 209 18.65 3.38 -0.83
N ALA A 210 17.47 2.90 -1.24
CA ALA A 210 17.33 1.63 -1.94
C ALA A 210 18.09 1.61 -3.29
N LEU A 211 18.02 2.71 -4.06
CA LEU A 211 18.72 2.83 -5.33
C LEU A 211 20.25 2.78 -5.13
N ASN A 212 20.77 3.50 -4.15
CA ASN A 212 22.20 3.49 -3.81
C ASN A 212 22.67 2.08 -3.39
N HIS A 213 21.85 1.35 -2.65
CA HIS A 213 22.11 -0.05 -2.30
C HIS A 213 22.19 -0.93 -3.56
N CYS A 214 21.26 -0.76 -4.49
CA CYS A 214 21.28 -1.49 -5.77
C CYS A 214 22.54 -1.22 -6.59
N GLU A 215 23.00 0.02 -6.65
CA GLU A 215 24.23 0.40 -7.36
C GLU A 215 25.47 -0.22 -6.72
N CYS A 216 25.50 -0.32 -5.39
CA CYS A 216 26.60 -0.94 -4.65
C CYS A 216 26.63 -2.46 -4.77
N CYS A 217 25.45 -3.11 -4.79
CA CYS A 217 25.34 -4.56 -4.76
C CYS A 217 25.37 -5.22 -6.14
N SER A 218 25.21 -4.48 -7.24
CA SER A 218 24.97 -4.99 -8.59
C SER A 218 25.89 -6.17 -8.99
N PRO A 219 25.46 -7.44 -8.80
CA PRO A 219 26.16 -8.56 -9.37
C PRO A 219 25.83 -8.62 -10.86
N ASN A 220 26.79 -9.02 -11.67
CA ASN A 220 26.68 -9.04 -13.12
C ASN A 220 25.40 -9.81 -13.56
N LEU A 221 24.40 -9.08 -14.10
CA LEU A 221 23.04 -9.54 -14.46
C LEU A 221 22.99 -10.60 -15.58
N ALA A 222 24.12 -11.20 -15.94
CA ALA A 222 24.24 -12.18 -17.01
C ALA A 222 23.82 -13.60 -16.60
N ALA A 223 23.21 -13.79 -15.43
CA ALA A 223 22.77 -15.11 -15.02
C ALA A 223 21.44 -15.46 -15.72
N PRO A 224 21.37 -16.60 -16.43
CA PRO A 224 20.14 -17.03 -17.11
C PRO A 224 19.01 -17.16 -16.08
N ALA A 225 17.77 -16.96 -16.54
CA ALA A 225 16.55 -17.15 -15.75
C ALA A 225 16.54 -18.56 -15.17
N ASN A 226 17.13 -18.70 -13.98
CA ASN A 226 17.37 -19.99 -13.37
C ASN A 226 16.05 -20.52 -12.87
N GLN A 227 15.84 -21.80 -13.15
CA GLN A 227 14.81 -22.62 -12.53
C GLN A 227 14.75 -22.27 -11.05
N ARG A 228 13.56 -21.88 -10.57
CA ARG A 228 13.27 -21.70 -9.14
C ARG A 228 13.89 -22.89 -8.42
N PRO A 229 14.73 -22.69 -7.38
CA PRO A 229 15.27 -23.80 -6.63
C PRO A 229 14.08 -24.64 -6.24
N GLU A 230 14.02 -25.86 -6.77
CA GLU A 230 12.96 -26.78 -6.43
C GLU A 230 13.12 -26.97 -4.93
N TYR A 231 12.21 -26.35 -4.16
CA TYR A 231 12.17 -26.61 -2.75
C TYR A 231 12.10 -28.12 -2.65
N PRO A 232 12.99 -28.78 -1.88
CA PRO A 232 12.90 -30.22 -1.72
C PRO A 232 11.46 -30.46 -1.32
N GLU A 233 10.66 -31.06 -2.23
CA GLU A 233 9.23 -31.26 -2.04
C GLU A 233 9.13 -31.81 -0.65
N SER A 234 8.55 -30.99 0.23
CA SER A 234 8.62 -31.16 1.66
C SER A 234 8.39 -32.63 1.92
N ARG A 235 9.42 -33.31 2.48
CA ARG A 235 9.35 -34.66 3.02
C ARG A 235 7.91 -34.84 3.46
N VAL A 236 7.10 -35.55 2.67
CA VAL A 236 5.68 -35.74 2.97
C VAL A 236 5.75 -36.38 4.33
N VAL A 237 5.50 -35.60 5.39
CA VAL A 237 5.48 -36.15 6.72
C VAL A 237 4.28 -37.05 6.61
N PRO A 238 4.48 -38.39 6.55
CA PRO A 238 3.39 -39.27 6.23
C PRO A 238 2.28 -38.94 7.21
N ALA A 239 1.05 -38.78 6.73
CA ALA A 239 -0.09 -38.33 7.53
C ALA A 239 -0.31 -39.19 8.79
N THR A 240 0.34 -40.36 8.87
CA THR A 240 0.38 -41.27 10.01
C THR A 240 1.23 -40.78 11.20
N ALA A 241 2.12 -39.80 11.04
CA ALA A 241 2.99 -39.35 12.15
C ALA A 241 2.31 -38.40 13.16
N PHE A 242 1.11 -37.87 12.85
CA PHE A 242 0.33 -37.05 13.79
C PHE A 242 -0.72 -37.86 14.59
N ALA A 243 -0.75 -39.18 14.43
CA ALA A 243 -1.78 -40.03 15.03
C ALA A 243 -1.48 -40.57 16.45
N SER A 244 -0.39 -40.18 17.12
CA SER A 244 0.02 -40.88 18.37
C SER A 244 0.34 -40.03 19.60
N THR A 245 -0.19 -38.82 19.71
CA THR A 245 -0.30 -38.15 21.03
C THR A 245 -1.72 -37.66 21.27
N ALA A 246 -2.69 -38.57 21.14
CA ALA A 246 -3.88 -38.48 21.98
C ALA A 246 -3.40 -38.78 23.42
N THR A 247 -3.10 -37.74 24.18
CA THR A 247 -2.95 -37.86 25.63
C THR A 247 -4.27 -38.37 26.17
N THR A 248 -4.36 -39.67 26.38
CA THR A 248 -5.42 -40.30 27.17
C THR A 248 -5.41 -39.63 28.54
N ILE A 249 -6.39 -38.77 28.77
CA ILE A 249 -6.66 -38.20 30.08
C ILE A 249 -7.06 -39.39 30.98
N PRO A 250 -6.28 -39.73 32.03
CA PRO A 250 -6.63 -40.82 32.91
C PRO A 250 -7.94 -40.51 33.64
N PRO A 251 -8.96 -41.38 33.59
CA PRO A 251 -10.16 -41.22 34.39
C PRO A 251 -9.81 -41.48 35.85
N GLY A 252 -9.74 -40.43 36.67
CA GLY A 252 -9.66 -40.59 38.13
C GLY A 252 -8.69 -39.70 38.90
N ALA A 253 -8.12 -38.64 38.31
CA ALA A 253 -7.43 -37.65 39.13
C ALA A 253 -8.48 -36.85 39.94
N PRO A 254 -8.41 -36.81 41.29
CA PRO A 254 -9.29 -35.99 42.08
C PRO A 254 -9.05 -34.53 41.72
N TYR A 255 -10.10 -33.88 41.23
CA TYR A 255 -10.14 -32.44 41.00
C TYR A 255 -9.85 -31.74 42.33
N SER A 256 -8.61 -31.32 42.53
CA SER A 256 -8.28 -30.35 43.56
C SER A 256 -9.01 -29.07 43.20
N MET A 257 -10.08 -28.76 43.93
CA MET A 257 -10.77 -27.49 43.83
C MET A 257 -9.84 -26.39 44.32
N ALA A 258 -8.96 -25.92 43.44
CA ALA A 258 -8.39 -24.61 43.58
C ALA A 258 -9.55 -23.59 43.60
N PRO A 259 -9.57 -22.65 44.56
CA PRO A 259 -10.61 -21.65 44.63
C PRO A 259 -10.67 -20.86 43.31
N PRO A 260 -11.85 -20.43 42.87
CA PRO A 260 -12.03 -19.73 41.60
C PRO A 260 -11.23 -18.42 41.62
N ILE A 261 -10.08 -18.43 40.93
CA ILE A 261 -9.45 -17.19 40.50
C ILE A 261 -10.36 -16.63 39.42
N ALA A 262 -11.02 -15.52 39.73
CA ALA A 262 -11.92 -14.83 38.83
C ALA A 262 -11.26 -14.57 37.46
N PRO A 263 -11.83 -15.04 36.34
CA PRO A 263 -11.29 -14.81 35.02
C PRO A 263 -11.67 -13.42 34.53
N GLY A 264 -10.79 -12.45 34.78
CA GLY A 264 -10.87 -11.08 34.26
C GLY A 264 -10.01 -10.85 33.01
N GLY A 265 -9.95 -11.81 32.07
CA GLY A 265 -9.16 -11.69 30.85
C GLY A 265 -9.91 -12.22 29.64
N PRO A 266 -10.14 -11.42 28.57
CA PRO A 266 -10.84 -11.91 27.38
C PRO A 266 -9.97 -12.89 26.61
N ALA A 267 -10.55 -14.07 26.35
CA ALA A 267 -10.01 -15.11 25.50
C ALA A 267 -9.64 -14.55 24.12
N HIS A 268 -8.38 -14.71 23.73
CA HIS A 268 -7.96 -14.59 22.34
C HIS A 268 -8.63 -15.71 21.54
N ALA A 269 -9.68 -15.38 20.80
CA ALA A 269 -10.20 -16.23 19.75
C ALA A 269 -9.11 -16.36 18.67
N VAL A 270 -8.43 -17.51 18.66
CA VAL A 270 -7.60 -17.93 17.54
C VAL A 270 -8.55 -18.14 16.36
N PHE A 271 -8.64 -17.14 15.49
CA PHE A 271 -9.44 -17.18 14.27
C PHE A 271 -8.69 -18.05 13.26
N THR A 272 -8.95 -19.35 13.26
CA THR A 272 -8.61 -20.24 12.16
C THR A 272 -9.45 -19.82 10.95
N GLN A 273 -8.86 -19.07 10.02
CA GLN A 273 -9.50 -18.87 8.73
C GLN A 273 -9.57 -20.22 8.01
N PRO A 274 -10.76 -20.66 7.55
CA PRO A 274 -10.84 -21.77 6.62
C PRO A 274 -10.12 -21.35 5.32
N VAL A 275 -9.07 -22.09 4.97
CA VAL A 275 -8.41 -21.98 3.67
C VAL A 275 -9.47 -22.33 2.60
N PRO A 276 -9.85 -21.40 1.70
CA PRO A 276 -10.80 -21.72 0.65
C PRO A 276 -10.17 -22.77 -0.27
N SER A 277 -10.82 -23.93 -0.30
CA SER A 277 -10.49 -25.02 -1.19
C SER A 277 -10.93 -24.70 -2.61
N ALA A 278 -10.02 -24.89 -3.56
CA ALA A 278 -10.20 -24.94 -5.01
C ALA A 278 -10.59 -23.62 -5.72
N PRO A 279 -9.84 -23.22 -6.77
CA PRO A 279 -10.23 -22.12 -7.64
C PRO A 279 -11.44 -22.54 -8.48
N ALA A 280 -12.58 -21.91 -8.24
CA ALA A 280 -13.70 -21.93 -9.17
C ALA A 280 -13.20 -21.38 -10.52
N THR A 281 -13.40 -22.15 -11.57
CA THR A 281 -13.14 -21.80 -12.97
C THR A 281 -13.87 -20.50 -13.29
N SER A 282 -13.16 -19.38 -13.24
CA SER A 282 -13.69 -18.09 -13.65
C SER A 282 -13.92 -18.14 -15.16
N LYS A 283 -15.18 -17.97 -15.57
CA LYS A 283 -15.51 -17.70 -16.96
C LYS A 283 -14.74 -16.44 -17.39
N PRO A 284 -14.12 -16.42 -18.58
CA PRO A 284 -13.47 -15.23 -19.09
C PRO A 284 -14.52 -14.11 -19.21
N VAL A 285 -14.40 -13.11 -18.34
CA VAL A 285 -15.08 -11.83 -18.53
C VAL A 285 -14.47 -11.24 -19.80
N ALA A 286 -15.26 -11.17 -20.86
CA ALA A 286 -14.88 -10.48 -22.08
C ALA A 286 -14.59 -9.02 -21.73
N LEU A 287 -13.30 -8.68 -21.64
CA LEU A 287 -12.85 -7.31 -21.53
C LEU A 287 -13.43 -6.52 -22.71
N PRO A 288 -14.11 -5.38 -22.46
CA PRO A 288 -14.52 -4.52 -23.56
C PRO A 288 -13.27 -4.11 -24.32
N ALA A 289 -13.30 -4.29 -25.64
CA ALA A 289 -12.18 -4.01 -26.54
C ALA A 289 -11.61 -2.62 -26.22
N VAL A 290 -10.40 -2.60 -25.68
CA VAL A 290 -9.63 -1.37 -25.44
C VAL A 290 -9.41 -0.76 -26.83
N LYS A 291 -10.18 0.28 -27.15
CA LYS A 291 -9.93 1.09 -28.35
C LYS A 291 -8.51 1.61 -28.23
N SER A 292 -7.64 1.13 -29.12
CA SER A 292 -6.25 1.54 -29.21
C SER A 292 -6.17 3.06 -29.23
N LYS A 293 -5.43 3.63 -28.27
CA LYS A 293 -5.13 5.05 -28.20
C LYS A 293 -4.58 5.47 -29.58
N PRO A 294 -5.17 6.46 -30.27
CA PRO A 294 -4.68 6.87 -31.58
C PRO A 294 -3.24 7.33 -31.44
N GLY A 295 -2.34 6.70 -32.19
CA GLY A 295 -0.90 6.95 -32.13
C GLY A 295 -0.50 8.36 -32.58
N ASN A 296 -1.44 9.15 -33.09
CA ASN A 296 -1.18 10.49 -33.57
C ASN A 296 -2.39 11.43 -33.36
N LEU A 297 -2.12 12.63 -32.86
CA LEU A 297 -3.13 13.66 -32.55
C LEU A 297 -3.94 14.06 -33.81
N MET A 298 -3.31 13.96 -34.99
CA MET A 298 -3.93 14.34 -36.27
C MET A 298 -5.05 13.39 -36.71
N ASP A 299 -5.09 12.14 -36.21
CA ASP A 299 -6.16 11.19 -36.53
C ASP A 299 -7.46 11.49 -35.77
N VAL A 300 -7.35 12.15 -34.61
CA VAL A 300 -8.51 12.59 -33.80
C VAL A 300 -9.29 13.69 -34.53
N PHE A 301 -8.59 14.62 -35.18
CA PHE A 301 -9.24 15.70 -35.94
C PHE A 301 -9.88 15.21 -37.24
N ARG A 302 -9.31 14.17 -37.87
CA ARG A 302 -9.87 13.60 -39.10
C ARG A 302 -11.14 12.78 -38.84
N ALA A 303 -11.28 12.19 -37.65
CA ALA A 303 -12.48 11.46 -37.25
C ALA A 303 -13.66 12.38 -36.86
N ALA A 304 -13.42 13.66 -36.56
CA ALA A 304 -14.48 14.61 -36.16
C ALA A 304 -15.15 15.33 -37.34
N THR A 305 -14.70 15.08 -38.57
CA THR A 305 -15.21 15.72 -39.81
C THR A 305 -16.02 14.78 -40.70
N GLN A 306 -16.29 13.55 -40.23
CA GLN A 306 -17.25 12.61 -40.82
C GLN A 306 -18.42 12.42 -39.85
#